data_AF-A0A0S2K3X3-F1
#
_entry.id   AF-A0A0S2K3X3-F1
#
_cell.length_a   1.000
_cell.length_b   1.000
_cell.length_c   1.000
_cell.angle_alpha   90.00
_cell.angle_beta   90.00
_cell.angle_gamma   90.00
#
_symmetry.space_group_name_H-M   'P 1'
#
loop_
_entity.id
_entity.type
_entity.pdbx_description
1 polymer ?
#
loop_
_entity_poly.entity_id
_entity_poly.type
_entity_poly.pdbx_seq_one_letter_code
_entity_poly.pdbx_strand_id
1 'polypeptide(L)'
;MEPDYKSYSLDELYDVKENIDADLYPERFQSLAKEIKSRESKIDIPVETGTNEENDSEGSVILRILAGITALYFGWCVINAFVSGSISGRSGYEYFADSQPTMFGIWVIIHCVFFFLITWWIFNKSSSKRST
;
A
#
# COMPACT_ATOMS: atom_id res chain seq x y z
N MET A 1 12.71 29.08 -35.02
CA MET A 1 12.59 28.41 -33.71
C MET A 1 12.63 26.92 -33.97
N GLU A 2 13.52 26.20 -33.29
CA GLU A 2 13.51 24.73 -33.35
C GLU A 2 12.45 24.21 -32.36
N PRO A 3 11.57 23.29 -32.79
CA PRO A 3 10.59 22.69 -31.89
C PRO A 3 11.28 21.76 -30.88
N ASP A 4 10.93 21.91 -29.60
CA ASP A 4 11.40 21.02 -28.53
C ASP A 4 10.48 19.81 -28.38
N TYR A 5 10.77 18.76 -29.14
CA TYR A 5 10.03 17.50 -29.16
C TYR A 5 10.03 16.76 -27.80
N LYS A 6 10.88 17.14 -26.83
CA LYS A 6 10.88 16.54 -25.49
C LYS A 6 9.59 16.85 -24.71
N SER A 7 8.98 18.00 -25.01
CA SER A 7 7.75 18.45 -24.35
C SER A 7 6.46 17.83 -24.91
N TYR A 8 6.54 17.15 -26.06
CA TYR A 8 5.39 16.60 -26.78
C TYR A 8 5.08 15.23 -26.20
N SER A 9 3.83 14.82 -26.18
CA SER A 9 3.38 13.44 -25.95
C SER A 9 3.70 12.54 -27.15
N LEU A 10 3.63 11.22 -27.00
CA LEU A 10 3.95 10.30 -28.11
C LEU A 10 2.97 10.46 -29.29
N ASP A 11 1.69 10.67 -28.99
CA ASP A 11 0.66 10.90 -30.01
C ASP A 11 0.94 12.21 -30.78
N GLU A 12 1.28 13.29 -30.07
CA GLU A 12 1.69 14.55 -30.70
C GLU A 12 2.95 14.40 -31.57
N LEU A 13 3.88 13.50 -31.22
CA LEU A 13 5.04 13.21 -32.07
C LEU A 13 4.66 12.49 -33.36
N TYR A 14 3.68 11.56 -33.32
CA TYR A 14 3.17 10.92 -34.53
C TYR A 14 2.41 11.91 -35.41
N ASP A 15 1.57 12.75 -34.83
CA ASP A 15 0.84 13.80 -35.55
C ASP A 15 1.82 14.74 -36.27
N VAL A 16 2.90 15.15 -35.60
CA VAL A 16 3.94 15.97 -36.21
C VAL A 16 4.69 15.21 -37.30
N LYS A 17 4.93 13.90 -37.13
CA LYS A 17 5.62 13.08 -38.13
C LYS A 17 4.79 12.91 -39.41
N GLU A 18 3.47 12.86 -39.30
CA GLU A 18 2.57 12.78 -40.45
C GLU A 18 2.46 14.11 -41.21
N ASN A 19 2.65 15.24 -40.50
CA ASN A 19 2.47 16.58 -41.06
C ASN A 19 3.79 17.29 -41.42
N ILE A 20 4.95 16.74 -41.06
CA ILE A 20 6.25 17.33 -41.39
C ILE A 20 6.69 16.95 -42.80
N ASP A 21 7.09 17.96 -43.58
CA ASP A 21 7.71 17.74 -44.88
C ASP A 21 9.17 17.26 -44.69
N ALA A 22 9.39 15.97 -44.89
CA ALA A 22 10.68 15.32 -44.69
C ALA A 22 11.73 15.72 -45.76
N ASP A 23 11.28 16.15 -46.94
CA ASP A 23 12.16 16.56 -48.03
C ASP A 23 12.71 17.97 -47.80
N LEU A 24 11.87 18.85 -47.23
CA LEU A 24 12.25 20.22 -46.90
C LEU A 24 13.02 20.33 -45.57
N TYR A 25 12.77 19.43 -44.62
CA TYR A 25 13.38 19.47 -43.27
C TYR A 25 13.94 18.12 -42.80
N PRO A 26 14.95 17.56 -43.49
CA PRO A 26 15.48 16.22 -43.20
C PRO A 26 16.06 16.08 -41.78
N GLU A 27 16.74 17.12 -41.28
CA GLU A 27 17.33 17.10 -39.93
C GLU A 27 16.26 17.05 -38.83
N ARG A 28 15.15 17.79 -39.03
CA ARG A 28 14.03 17.80 -38.08
C ARG A 28 13.30 16.47 -38.08
N PHE A 29 13.13 15.87 -39.26
CA PHE A 29 12.54 14.54 -39.40
C PHE A 29 13.40 13.49 -38.69
N GLN A 30 14.73 13.56 -38.83
CA GLN A 30 15.65 12.65 -38.16
C GLN A 30 15.61 12.78 -36.63
N SER A 31 15.57 14.01 -36.11
CA SER A 31 15.45 14.27 -34.67
C SER A 31 14.13 13.74 -34.10
N LEU A 32 13.02 13.99 -34.81
CA LEU A 32 11.69 13.49 -34.46
C LEU A 32 11.62 11.95 -34.48
N ALA A 33 12.14 11.32 -35.53
CA ALA A 33 12.17 9.86 -35.64
C ALA A 33 13.03 9.21 -34.56
N LYS A 34 14.13 9.85 -34.16
CA LYS A 34 14.98 9.39 -33.05
C LYS A 34 14.25 9.47 -31.71
N GLU A 35 13.50 10.54 -31.46
CA GLU A 35 12.70 10.70 -30.24
C GLU A 35 11.56 9.68 -30.16
N ILE A 36 10.82 9.47 -31.27
CA ILE A 36 9.78 8.44 -31.37
C ILE A 36 10.37 7.05 -31.08
N LYS A 37 11.46 6.68 -31.74
CA LYS A 37 12.11 5.38 -31.54
C LYS A 37 12.64 5.19 -30.12
N SER A 38 13.19 6.26 -29.52
CA SER A 38 13.63 6.27 -28.12
C SER A 38 12.47 5.99 -27.16
N ARG A 39 11.28 6.54 -27.43
CA ARG A 39 10.08 6.32 -26.61
C ARG A 39 9.41 4.98 -26.87
N GLU A 40 9.32 4.52 -28.11
CA GLU A 40 8.86 3.16 -28.45
C GLU A 40 9.76 2.10 -27.79
N SER A 41 11.09 2.26 -27.81
CA SER A 41 12.01 1.35 -27.10
C SER A 41 11.87 1.40 -25.57
N LYS A 42 11.35 2.51 -25.04
CA LYS A 42 10.96 2.67 -23.63
C LYS A 42 9.54 2.19 -23.33
N ILE A 43 8.75 1.80 -24.33
CA ILE A 43 7.46 1.14 -24.12
C ILE A 43 7.67 -0.38 -24.01
N ASP A 44 8.68 -0.92 -24.69
CA ASP A 44 9.10 -2.34 -24.58
C ASP A 44 10.02 -2.64 -23.38
N ILE A 45 10.66 -1.62 -22.82
CA ILE A 45 11.22 -1.69 -21.47
C ILE A 45 10.09 -1.18 -20.57
N PRO A 46 9.70 -1.87 -19.49
CA PRO A 46 8.74 -1.30 -18.57
C PRO A 46 9.36 -0.02 -18.01
N VAL A 47 8.99 1.13 -18.58
CA VAL A 47 9.13 2.41 -17.92
C VAL A 47 8.31 2.23 -16.66
N GLU A 48 9.03 2.19 -15.55
CA GLU A 48 8.51 2.51 -14.24
C GLU A 48 7.96 3.95 -14.29
N THR A 49 6.82 4.12 -14.94
CA THR A 49 5.76 4.96 -14.39
C THR A 49 5.55 4.39 -13.01
N GLY A 50 5.79 5.18 -11.96
CA GLY A 50 5.78 4.74 -10.57
C GLY A 50 4.45 4.17 -10.10
N THR A 51 4.12 2.97 -10.55
CA THR A 51 3.21 2.04 -9.91
C THR A 51 4.02 1.30 -8.88
N ASN A 52 3.69 1.54 -7.62
CA ASN A 52 4.17 0.81 -6.46
C ASN A 52 3.81 -0.69 -6.54
N GLU A 53 4.41 -1.45 -7.45
CA GLU A 53 4.07 -2.87 -7.66
C GLU A 53 5.10 -3.84 -7.07
N GLU A 54 6.25 -3.37 -6.59
CA GLU A 54 7.19 -4.22 -5.84
C GLU A 54 6.91 -4.28 -4.32
N ASN A 55 6.07 -3.37 -3.79
CA ASN A 55 5.77 -3.28 -2.35
C ASN A 55 4.59 -4.15 -1.87
N ASP A 56 3.83 -4.77 -2.78
CA ASP A 56 2.57 -5.43 -2.38
C ASP A 56 2.81 -6.74 -1.60
N SER A 57 3.96 -7.39 -1.83
CA SER A 57 4.38 -8.57 -1.06
C SER A 57 4.99 -8.20 0.29
N GLU A 58 5.92 -7.24 0.34
CA GLU A 58 6.59 -6.79 1.57
C GLU A 58 5.63 -6.07 2.53
N GLY A 59 4.75 -5.21 1.99
CA GLY A 59 3.72 -4.53 2.77
C GLY A 59 2.79 -5.51 3.47
N SER A 60 2.48 -6.65 2.83
CA SER A 60 1.64 -7.68 3.44
C SER A 60 2.33 -8.43 4.60
N VAL A 61 3.66 -8.58 4.56
CA VAL A 61 4.45 -9.20 5.63
C VAL A 61 4.60 -8.24 6.81
N ILE A 62 4.96 -6.98 6.55
CA ILE A 62 5.09 -5.95 7.59
C ILE A 62 3.75 -5.78 8.34
N LEU A 63 2.64 -5.71 7.60
CA LEU A 63 1.31 -5.55 8.21
C LEU A 63 0.93 -6.77 9.07
N ARG A 64 1.39 -7.97 8.73
CA ARG A 64 1.21 -9.17 9.57
C ARG A 64 2.06 -9.14 10.84
N ILE A 65 3.30 -8.65 10.76
CA ILE A 65 4.16 -8.47 11.94
C ILE A 65 3.53 -7.45 12.89
N LEU A 66 3.09 -6.31 12.36
CA LEU A 66 2.39 -5.28 13.13
C LEU A 66 1.12 -5.84 13.79
N ALA A 67 0.29 -6.56 13.03
CA ALA A 67 -0.89 -7.23 13.57
C ALA A 67 -0.53 -8.23 14.68
N GLY A 68 0.56 -8.99 14.53
CA GLY A 68 1.06 -9.90 15.57
C GLY A 68 1.47 -9.17 16.86
N ILE A 69 2.21 -8.05 16.74
CA ILE A 69 2.57 -7.20 17.87
C ILE A 69 1.31 -6.64 18.56
N THR A 70 0.33 -6.18 17.77
CA THR A 70 -0.94 -5.69 18.30
C THR A 70 -1.70 -6.81 19.04
N ALA A 71 -1.72 -8.04 18.52
CA ALA A 71 -2.33 -9.18 19.20
C ALA A 71 -1.63 -9.48 20.54
N LEU A 72 -0.29 -9.45 20.58
CA LEU A 72 0.46 -9.62 21.83
C LEU A 72 0.10 -8.54 22.86
N TYR A 73 -0.04 -7.29 22.42
CA TYR A 73 -0.47 -6.19 23.29
C TYR A 73 -1.86 -6.44 23.90
N PHE A 74 -2.85 -6.83 23.09
CA PHE A 74 -4.19 -7.14 23.59
C PHE A 74 -4.19 -8.34 24.55
N GLY A 75 -3.44 -9.40 24.23
CA GLY A 75 -3.29 -10.55 25.11
C GLY A 75 -2.65 -10.17 26.45
N TRP A 76 -1.60 -9.35 26.41
CA TRP A 76 -0.96 -8.81 27.61
C TRP A 76 -1.92 -7.95 28.45
N CYS A 77 -2.70 -7.07 27.84
CA CYS A 77 -3.71 -6.27 28.55
C CYS A 77 -4.74 -7.14 29.28
N VAL A 78 -5.21 -8.24 28.66
CA VAL A 78 -6.15 -9.16 29.29
C VAL A 78 -5.50 -9.87 30.48
N ILE A 79 -4.28 -10.38 30.34
CA ILE A 79 -3.55 -11.03 31.44
C ILE A 79 -3.34 -10.04 32.60
N ASN A 80 -2.88 -8.83 32.29
CA ASN A 80 -2.70 -7.79 33.30
C ASN A 80 -4.01 -7.45 34.01
N ALA A 81 -5.13 -7.37 33.29
CA ALA A 81 -6.42 -7.09 33.91
C ALA A 81 -6.82 -8.12 34.97
N PHE A 82 -6.51 -9.40 34.75
CA PHE A 82 -6.75 -10.45 35.76
C PHE A 82 -5.75 -10.44 36.91
N VAL A 83 -4.51 -9.97 36.68
CA VAL A 83 -3.49 -9.87 37.73
C VAL A 83 -3.68 -8.62 38.61
N SER A 84 -3.93 -7.45 38.00
CA SER A 84 -4.10 -6.18 38.70
C SER A 84 -5.53 -5.96 39.19
N GLY A 85 -6.51 -6.66 38.63
CA GLY A 85 -7.93 -6.39 38.87
C GLY A 85 -8.42 -5.08 38.26
N SER A 86 -7.64 -4.46 37.36
CA SER A 86 -7.98 -3.20 36.70
C SER A 86 -7.72 -3.24 35.20
N ILE A 87 -8.54 -2.56 34.42
CA ILE A 87 -8.34 -2.39 32.98
C ILE A 87 -8.56 -0.93 32.57
N SER A 88 -7.61 -0.39 31.81
CA SER A 88 -7.70 0.97 31.30
C SER A 88 -8.67 1.03 30.11
N GLY A 89 -9.55 2.03 30.12
CA GLY A 89 -10.39 2.37 28.98
C GLY A 89 -10.05 3.73 28.39
N ARG A 90 -11.04 4.36 27.75
CA ARG A 90 -10.85 5.63 27.05
C ARG A 90 -10.46 6.75 28.01
N SER A 91 -9.54 7.62 27.57
CA SER A 91 -9.14 8.84 28.29
C SER A 91 -8.44 8.61 29.63
N GLY A 92 -7.81 7.46 29.83
CA GLY A 92 -7.04 7.16 31.04
C GLY A 92 -7.89 6.76 32.26
N TYR A 93 -9.19 6.52 32.08
CA TYR A 93 -10.03 5.95 33.13
C TYR A 93 -9.71 4.46 33.31
N GLU A 94 -9.59 4.02 34.56
CA GLU A 94 -9.44 2.62 34.93
C GLU A 94 -10.76 2.05 35.48
N TYR A 95 -11.09 0.85 35.04
CA TYR A 95 -12.23 0.09 35.52
C TYR A 95 -11.71 -1.04 36.40
N PHE A 96 -12.26 -1.15 37.61
CA PHE A 96 -11.83 -2.12 38.61
C PHE A 96 -12.83 -3.26 38.73
N ALA A 97 -12.34 -4.48 38.90
CA ALA A 97 -13.17 -5.68 39.05
C ALA A 97 -14.11 -5.59 40.27
N ASP A 98 -13.63 -5.02 41.38
CA ASP A 98 -14.39 -4.97 42.64
C ASP A 98 -15.45 -3.87 42.66
N SER A 99 -15.13 -2.68 42.12
CA SER A 99 -16.03 -1.52 42.18
C SER A 99 -16.99 -1.44 41.00
N GLN A 100 -16.55 -1.88 39.81
CA GLN A 100 -17.28 -1.73 38.56
C GLN A 100 -17.20 -3.01 37.71
N PRO A 101 -17.66 -4.16 38.25
CA PRO A 101 -17.47 -5.48 37.64
C PRO A 101 -18.04 -5.56 36.22
N THR A 102 -19.19 -4.91 35.96
CA THR A 102 -19.82 -4.89 34.64
C THR A 102 -18.96 -4.17 33.61
N MET A 103 -18.42 -2.99 33.96
CA MET A 103 -17.58 -2.21 33.03
C MET A 103 -16.23 -2.87 32.82
N PHE A 104 -15.64 -3.41 33.89
CA PHE A 104 -14.44 -4.23 33.81
C PHE A 104 -14.65 -5.41 32.85
N GLY A 105 -15.73 -6.18 33.02
CA GLY A 105 -16.07 -7.32 32.16
C GLY A 105 -16.29 -6.93 30.70
N ILE A 106 -17.02 -5.84 30.43
CA ILE A 106 -17.24 -5.33 29.06
C ILE A 106 -15.88 -5.02 28.39
N TRP A 107 -14.98 -4.31 29.08
CA TRP A 107 -13.69 -3.95 28.51
C TRP A 107 -12.78 -5.16 28.29
N VAL A 108 -12.79 -6.14 29.19
CA VAL A 108 -12.07 -7.40 29.00
C VAL A 108 -12.61 -8.14 27.77
N ILE A 109 -13.94 -8.24 27.61
CA ILE A 109 -14.56 -8.86 26.44
C ILE A 109 -14.14 -8.16 25.15
N ILE A 110 -14.14 -6.82 25.13
CA ILE A 110 -13.70 -6.05 23.96
C ILE A 110 -12.26 -6.41 23.59
N HIS A 111 -11.33 -6.45 24.55
CA HIS A 111 -9.93 -6.82 24.29
C HIS A 111 -9.80 -8.27 23.79
N CYS A 112 -10.57 -9.20 24.37
CA CYS A 112 -10.62 -10.60 23.91
C CYS A 112 -11.14 -10.71 22.46
N VAL A 113 -12.18 -9.96 22.10
CA VAL A 113 -12.73 -9.94 20.73
C VAL A 113 -11.70 -9.38 19.76
N PHE A 114 -11.02 -8.28 20.09
CA PHE A 114 -9.95 -7.75 19.22
C PHE A 114 -8.80 -8.72 19.06
N PHE A 115 -8.34 -9.34 20.16
CA PHE A 115 -7.31 -10.38 20.10
C PHE A 115 -7.73 -11.53 19.16
N PHE A 116 -8.96 -12.01 19.29
CA PHE A 116 -9.49 -13.08 18.44
C PHE A 116 -9.61 -12.66 16.98
N LEU A 117 -10.15 -11.48 16.68
CA LEU A 117 -10.30 -10.99 15.31
C LEU A 117 -8.95 -10.80 14.61
N ILE A 118 -7.95 -10.27 15.32
CA ILE A 118 -6.60 -10.05 14.77
C ILE A 118 -5.94 -11.39 14.48
N THR A 119 -5.95 -12.32 15.45
CA THR A 119 -5.37 -13.65 15.25
C THR A 119 -6.08 -14.40 14.13
N TRP A 120 -7.42 -14.40 14.10
CA TRP A 120 -8.21 -14.95 13.00
C TRP A 120 -7.76 -14.34 11.66
N TRP A 121 -7.70 -13.01 11.55
CA TRP A 121 -7.35 -12.33 10.32
C TRP A 121 -5.95 -12.73 9.80
N ILE A 122 -4.97 -12.85 10.70
CA ILE A 122 -3.61 -13.30 10.37
C ILE A 122 -3.62 -14.70 9.73
N PHE A 123 -4.34 -15.64 10.35
CA PHE A 123 -4.40 -17.04 9.89
C PHE A 123 -5.27 -17.22 8.64
N ASN A 124 -6.41 -16.55 8.58
CA ASN A 124 -7.40 -16.78 7.52
C ASN A 124 -7.05 -16.06 6.20
N LYS A 125 -6.26 -14.97 6.22
CA LYS A 125 -5.76 -14.34 4.97
C LYS A 125 -4.69 -15.19 4.28
N SER A 126 -4.08 -16.14 4.99
CA SER A 126 -3.04 -17.03 4.45
C SER A 126 -3.55 -18.03 3.41
N SER A 127 -4.86 -18.34 3.41
CA SER A 127 -5.46 -19.34 2.52
C SER A 127 -5.78 -18.81 1.11
N SER A 128 -5.84 -17.49 0.92
CA SER A 128 -6.29 -16.88 -0.34
C SER A 128 -5.25 -16.88 -1.47
N LYS A 129 -3.96 -17.13 -1.19
CA LYS A 129 -2.90 -17.11 -2.22
C LYS A 129 -2.60 -18.48 -2.86
N ARG A 130 -3.44 -19.51 -2.64
CA ARG A 130 -3.17 -20.90 -3.05
C ARG A 130 -4.09 -21.44 -4.15
N SER A 131 -4.63 -20.58 -5.00
CA SER A 131 -5.40 -20.97 -6.21
C SER A 131 -4.94 -20.20 -7.45
N THR A 132 -3.81 -20.61 -8.01
CA THR A 132 -3.41 -20.36 -9.41
C THR A 132 -2.45 -21.45 -9.81
#